data_AF-A0AAF5PHX5-F1
#
_entry.id   AF-A0AAF5PHX5-F1
#
_cell.length_a   1.000
_cell.length_b   1.000
_cell.length_c   1.000
_cell.angle_alpha   90.00
_cell.angle_beta   90.00
_cell.angle_gamma   90.00
#
_symmetry.space_group_name_H-M   'P 1'
#
loop_
_entity.id
_entity.type
_entity.pdbx_description
1 polymer ?
#
loop_
_entity_poly.entity_id
_entity_poly.type
_entity_poly.pdbx_seq_one_letter_code
_entity_poly.pdbx_strand_id
1 'polypeptide(L)'
;MHWVHFNHSASAENNVPIGLFLIDPSGEIRHSLVNDLPVGRSVDEAFRTLKAFQFVEKHGEVCPANWSDDKPTIKPGVKESKEYFKKVDGHI
;
A
#
# COMPACT_ATOMS: atom_id res chain seq x y z
N MET A 1 -7.36 -1.64 9.66
CA MET A 1 -6.23 -2.61 9.49
C MET A 1 -5.46 -2.82 10.79
N HIS A 2 -5.42 -4.04 11.36
CA HIS A 2 -4.86 -4.31 12.70
C HIS A 2 -3.55 -5.11 12.72
N TRP A 3 -3.23 -5.88 11.67
CA TRP A 3 -2.08 -6.79 11.70
C TRP A 3 -1.26 -6.72 10.39
N VAL A 4 0.02 -6.38 10.53
CA VAL A 4 1.02 -6.68 9.50
C VAL A 4 1.58 -8.05 9.82
N HIS A 5 1.27 -9.06 9.00
CA HIS A 5 1.89 -10.36 9.16
C HIS A 5 3.21 -10.37 8.41
N PHE A 6 4.30 -10.19 9.15
CA PHE A 6 5.64 -10.44 8.64
C PHE A 6 5.88 -11.94 8.65
N ASN A 7 5.61 -12.62 7.54
CA ASN A 7 6.11 -13.98 7.40
C ASN A 7 7.61 -13.89 7.10
N HIS A 8 8.44 -14.14 8.12
CA HIS A 8 9.88 -14.31 7.97
C HIS A 8 10.18 -15.82 7.88
N SER A 9 9.63 -16.51 6.88
CA SER A 9 10.10 -17.85 6.55
C SER A 9 11.17 -17.76 5.46
N ALA A 10 12.28 -17.09 5.76
CA ALA A 10 13.49 -17.23 4.95
C ALA A 10 14.15 -18.55 5.36
N SER A 11 13.71 -19.66 4.75
CA SER A 11 14.43 -20.93 4.86
C SER A 11 15.41 -21.00 3.69
N ALA A 12 16.69 -20.73 3.98
CA ALA A 12 17.78 -20.88 3.02
C ALA A 12 17.89 -22.33 2.50
N GLU A 13 17.33 -23.27 3.26
CA GLU A 13 17.37 -24.71 3.04
C GLU A 13 16.47 -25.13 1.85
N ASN A 14 15.38 -24.38 1.60
CA ASN A 14 14.37 -24.71 0.59
C ASN A 14 14.15 -23.60 -0.46
N ASN A 15 15.03 -22.60 -0.52
CA ASN A 15 14.94 -21.45 -1.44
C ASN A 15 13.57 -20.72 -1.38
N VAL A 16 13.04 -20.52 -0.18
CA VAL A 16 11.72 -19.89 0.02
C VAL A 16 11.86 -18.36 -0.02
N PRO A 17 11.13 -17.65 -0.91
CA PRO A 17 11.23 -16.20 -1.03
C PRO A 17 10.65 -15.45 0.18
N ILE A 18 11.08 -14.21 0.37
CA ILE A 18 10.68 -13.36 1.50
C ILE A 18 9.30 -12.75 1.23
N GLY A 19 8.29 -13.17 2.00
CA GLY A 19 6.91 -12.66 1.88
C GLY A 19 6.56 -11.57 2.89
N LEU A 20 5.69 -10.63 2.50
CA LEU A 20 5.02 -9.68 3.39
C LEU A 20 3.56 -9.59 3.00
N PHE A 21 2.66 -9.67 3.98
CA PHE A 21 1.22 -9.58 3.76
C PHE A 21 0.60 -8.57 4.71
N LEU A 22 -0.18 -7.64 4.16
CA LEU A 22 -1.08 -6.78 4.94
C LEU A 22 -2.47 -7.40 4.93
N ILE A 23 -2.97 -7.73 6.12
CA ILE A 23 -4.25 -8.40 6.31
C ILE A 23 -5.17 -7.44 7.08
N ASP A 24 -6.37 -7.22 6.56
CA ASP A 24 -7.35 -6.36 7.20
C ASP A 24 -8.09 -7.06 8.35
N PRO A 25 -8.93 -6.34 9.14
CA PRO A 25 -9.63 -6.95 10.27
C PRO A 25 -10.65 -8.04 9.89
N SER A 26 -11.10 -8.09 8.63
CA SER A 26 -11.93 -9.17 8.10
C SER A 26 -11.12 -10.41 7.70
N GLY A 27 -9.79 -10.36 7.80
CA GLY A 27 -8.90 -11.45 7.42
C GLY A 27 -8.57 -11.47 5.93
N GLU A 28 -8.91 -10.42 5.17
CA GLU A 28 -8.61 -10.34 3.74
C GLU A 28 -7.21 -9.78 3.49
N ILE A 29 -6.48 -10.38 2.55
CA ILE A 29 -5.19 -9.86 2.11
C ILE A 29 -5.43 -8.63 1.24
N ARG A 30 -4.87 -7.47 1.63
CA ARG A 30 -5.00 -6.21 0.88
C ARG A 30 -3.74 -5.86 0.09
N HIS A 31 -2.60 -6.37 0.53
CA HIS A 31 -1.31 -6.17 -0.14
C HIS A 31 -0.39 -7.35 0.14
N SER A 32 0.34 -7.76 -0.90
CA SER A 32 1.39 -8.76 -0.82
C SER A 32 2.65 -8.24 -1.52
N LEU A 33 3.80 -8.54 -0.92
CA LEU A 33 5.11 -8.29 -1.50
C LEU A 33 5.96 -9.54 -1.32
N VAL A 34 6.62 -9.95 -2.40
CA VAL A 34 7.50 -11.12 -2.43
C VAL A 34 8.83 -10.69 -3.03
N ASN A 35 9.90 -10.85 -2.26
CA ASN A 35 11.25 -10.62 -2.73
C ASN A 35 12.02 -11.93 -2.81
N ASP A 36 12.96 -11.99 -3.75
CA ASP A 36 13.96 -13.05 -3.76
C ASP A 36 14.91 -12.94 -2.55
N LEU A 37 15.59 -14.02 -2.20
CA LEU A 37 16.45 -14.14 -1.02
C LEU A 37 17.51 -13.02 -0.86
N PRO A 38 18.21 -12.54 -1.90
CA PRO A 38 19.26 -11.54 -1.71
C PRO A 38 18.73 -10.13 -1.46
N VAL A 39 17.42 -9.89 -1.58
CA VAL A 39 16.82 -8.56 -1.53
C VAL A 39 15.85 -8.41 -0.36
N GLY A 40 16.28 -7.65 0.66
CA GLY A 40 15.44 -7.30 1.80
C GLY A 40 14.22 -6.45 1.42
N ARG A 41 13.25 -6.38 2.35
CA ARG A 41 12.04 -5.56 2.21
C ARG A 41 12.27 -4.15 2.76
N SER A 42 11.47 -3.18 2.32
CA SER A 42 11.42 -1.84 2.91
C SER A 42 10.35 -1.74 4.00
N VAL A 43 10.76 -1.35 5.22
CA VAL A 43 9.83 -1.07 6.34
C VAL A 43 9.00 0.18 6.03
N ASP A 44 9.62 1.20 5.44
CA ASP A 44 8.93 2.45 5.10
C ASP A 44 7.80 2.20 4.10
N GLU A 45 7.99 1.32 3.12
CA GLU A 45 6.91 0.97 2.19
C GLU A 45 5.80 0.13 2.82
N ALA A 46 6.16 -0.80 3.71
CA ALA A 46 5.16 -1.54 4.48
C ALA A 46 4.29 -0.58 5.32
N PHE A 47 4.92 0.41 5.96
CA PHE A 47 4.25 1.42 6.76
C PHE A 47 3.42 2.39 5.93
N ARG A 48 3.96 2.88 4.80
CA ARG A 48 3.24 3.75 3.86
C ARG A 48 1.99 3.06 3.31
N THR A 49 2.11 1.80 2.94
CA THR A 49 1.00 1.00 2.40
C THR A 49 -0.05 0.71 3.46
N LEU A 50 0.36 0.39 4.70
CA LEU A 50 -0.56 0.26 5.83
C LEU A 50 -1.38 1.54 6.06
N LYS A 51 -0.71 2.70 6.10
CA LYS A 51 -1.37 4.01 6.26
C LYS A 51 -2.32 4.31 5.12
N ALA A 52 -1.95 4.00 3.88
CA ALA A 52 -2.81 4.20 2.72
C ALA A 52 -4.12 3.42 2.86
N PHE A 53 -4.07 2.14 3.26
CA PHE A 53 -5.30 1.36 3.48
C PHE A 53 -6.16 1.90 4.61
N GLN A 54 -5.54 2.32 5.72
CA GLN A 54 -6.27 2.97 6.83
C GLN A 54 -6.92 4.29 6.39
N PHE A 55 -6.24 5.06 5.55
CA PHE A 55 -6.79 6.31 4.99
C PHE A 55 -7.98 6.03 4.08
N VAL A 56 -7.85 5.10 3.14
CA VAL A 56 -8.94 4.70 2.22
C VAL A 56 -10.16 4.22 3.02
N GLU A 57 -9.95 3.37 4.04
CA GLU A 57 -11.01 2.85 4.92
C GLU A 57 -11.75 3.99 5.67
N LYS A 58 -11.01 5.01 6.12
CA LYS A 58 -11.56 6.12 6.90
C LYS A 58 -12.22 7.21 6.05
N HIS A 59 -11.67 7.49 4.87
CA HIS A 59 -12.03 8.68 4.08
C HIS A 59 -12.82 8.35 2.80
N GLY A 60 -12.77 7.10 2.31
CA GLY A 60 -13.41 6.71 1.05
C GLY A 60 -12.76 7.31 -0.21
N GLU A 61 -11.61 7.95 -0.06
CA GLU A 61 -10.78 8.43 -1.17
C GLU A 61 -9.67 7.43 -1.49
N VAL A 62 -9.07 7.51 -2.69
CA VAL A 62 -7.98 6.62 -3.10
C VAL A 62 -6.61 7.33 -3.11
N CYS A 63 -5.58 6.59 -2.74
CA CYS A 63 -4.20 7.08 -2.66
C CYS A 63 -3.48 6.90 -4.01
N PRO A 64 -2.95 7.97 -4.63
CA PRO A 64 -2.17 7.86 -5.86
C PRO A 64 -0.80 7.20 -5.65
N ALA A 65 -0.05 6.99 -6.74
CA ALA A 65 1.31 6.49 -6.68
C ALA A 65 2.19 7.35 -5.76
N ASN A 66 3.05 6.69 -4.95
CA ASN A 66 3.94 7.34 -4.00
C ASN A 66 3.22 8.26 -2.99
N TRP A 67 1.95 8.01 -2.69
CA TRP A 67 1.19 8.76 -1.70
C TRP A 67 1.76 8.62 -0.29
N SER A 68 1.78 9.75 0.43
CA SER A 68 2.10 9.93 1.84
C SER A 68 1.09 10.91 2.45
N ASP A 69 1.02 10.99 3.79
CA ASP A 69 -0.03 11.74 4.52
C ASP A 69 -0.16 13.24 4.12
N ASP A 70 0.89 13.82 3.54
CA ASP A 70 0.97 15.21 3.07
C ASP A 70 0.57 15.40 1.60
N LYS A 71 0.33 14.32 0.86
CA LYS A 71 0.05 14.35 -0.59
C LYS A 71 -1.45 14.34 -0.90
N PRO A 72 -1.85 14.97 -2.03
CA PRO A 72 -3.24 14.94 -2.46
C PRO A 72 -3.70 13.51 -2.78
N THR A 73 -5.00 13.31 -2.61
CA THR A 73 -5.73 12.05 -2.83
C THR A 73 -6.76 12.23 -3.94
N ILE A 74 -7.33 11.13 -4.40
CA ILE A 74 -8.30 11.13 -5.49
C ILE A 74 -9.67 10.72 -4.93
N LYS A 75 -10.67 11.61 -5.06
CA LYS A 75 -12.06 11.22 -4.84
C LYS A 75 -12.50 10.27 -5.95
N PRO A 76 -13.02 9.07 -5.62
CA PRO A 76 -13.44 8.11 -6.63
C PRO A 76 -14.61 8.67 -7.43
N GLY A 77 -14.52 8.57 -8.77
CA GLY A 77 -15.54 9.07 -9.69
C GLY A 77 -14.93 9.90 -10.82
N VAL A 78 -15.53 9.81 -12.01
CA VAL A 78 -15.00 10.44 -13.23
C VAL A 78 -15.04 11.97 -13.15
N LYS A 79 -16.03 12.55 -12.46
CA LYS A 79 -16.16 14.00 -12.34
C LYS A 79 -15.29 14.54 -11.21
N GLU A 80 -15.28 13.82 -10.10
CA GLU A 80 -14.64 14.16 -8.85
C GLU A 80 -13.11 14.06 -8.95
N SER A 81 -12.61 13.01 -9.60
CA SER A 81 -11.17 12.82 -9.82
C SER A 81 -10.50 13.93 -10.63
N LYS A 82 -11.26 14.69 -11.43
CA LYS A 82 -10.74 15.85 -12.17
C LYS A 82 -10.15 16.91 -11.25
N GLU A 83 -10.65 17.05 -10.02
CA GLU A 83 -10.09 17.97 -9.02
C GLU A 83 -8.62 17.65 -8.75
N TYR A 84 -8.30 16.37 -8.57
CA TYR A 84 -6.93 15.91 -8.38
C TYR A 84 -6.05 16.16 -9.61
N PHE A 85 -6.49 15.74 -10.81
CA PHE A 85 -5.69 15.85 -12.02
C PHE A 85 -5.41 17.30 -12.42
N LYS A 86 -6.36 18.21 -12.21
CA LYS A 86 -6.14 19.65 -12.37
C LYS A 86 -5.05 20.19 -11.47
N LYS A 87 -5.03 19.73 -10.20
CA LYS A 87 -4.07 20.18 -9.20
C LYS A 87 -2.65 19.68 -9.48
N VAL A 88 -2.50 18.44 -9.97
CA VAL A 88 -1.18 17.82 -10.13
C VAL A 88 -0.56 17.98 -11.52
N ASP A 89 -1.37 18.10 -12.57
CA ASP A 89 -0.88 18.09 -13.96
C ASP A 89 -0.91 19.48 -14.62
N GLY A 90 -1.56 20.47 -14.01
CA GLY A 90 -1.57 21.88 -14.47
C GLY A 90 -2.10 22.14 -15.90
N HIS A 91 -2.52 21.11 -16.63
CA HIS A 91 -2.74 21.14 -18.08
C HIS A 91 -4.10 20.56 -18.54
N ILE A 92 -5.07 20.34 -17.63
CA ILE A 92 -6.43 19.86 -17.97
C ILE A 92 -7.53 20.76 -17.39
#